data_AF-A0A1G0LJX4-F1
#
_entry.id   AF-A0A1G0LJX4-F1
#
_cell.length_a   1.000
_cell.length_b   1.000
_cell.length_c   1.000
_cell.angle_alpha   90.00
_cell.angle_beta   90.00
_cell.angle_gamma   90.00
#
_symmetry.space_group_name_H-M   'P 1'
#
loop_
_entity.id
_entity.type
_entity.pdbx_description
1 polymer ?
#
loop_
_entity_poly.entity_id
_entity_poly.type
_entity_poly.pdbx_seq_one_letter_code
_entity_poly.pdbx_strand_id
1 'polypeptide(L)'
;MILVAILGARGLAGPAASWFAVALPVLLLLIAGRLGELERRAVARRTERRRPGSPRTDPAKLAEPWYRTFDAVSQGQQLGRGPATHPILGRAGAWLLAGATVLLAYLALPIVLAGVFGPVLWSIAVPKFANTQEKLQLALAAKPYEVAKDSAITVAAASRAYALLVNARFRDTRLLRPVPPPEPVPWDSQLAEGLFPTARPRAYNGPHNVTILEAVPRGFSRAEMDYLSRVARAGVWRHVATVARAPQVDAVGGRYVTPFPPTVTAHELPIPMFANTKALAYAASARAAFHLAQGRPDSAETALREMLSFGFVMAEGPTLIETLIGVVIVGIARTNLIQLWTITGDPRGARLRASHDSALAARETRDAAAVAADEGYIDAGAMRAIAVAGAVNPRHIRSLRLEMLMTLGLAPCTNASELVFGPALDVREAFARARREVARFPSELALVDLMEISAERMRYFPPRGVLGRAVAGAGSLGGTLLGNPRIAGCSRLVSAMMGNLY
;
A
#
# COMPACT_ATOMS: atom_id res chain seq x y z
N MET A 1 -27.91 8.66 11.57
CA MET A 1 -26.47 8.99 11.56
C MET A 1 -25.74 8.31 12.71
N ILE A 2 -25.89 8.76 13.97
CA ILE A 2 -25.23 8.14 15.14
C ILE A 2 -25.50 6.64 15.24
N LEU A 3 -26.77 6.20 15.11
CA LEU A 3 -27.11 4.77 15.12
C LEU A 3 -26.45 4.00 13.97
N VAL A 4 -26.37 4.57 12.76
CA VAL A 4 -25.73 3.91 11.61
C VAL A 4 -24.21 3.89 11.77
N ALA A 5 -23.61 4.91 12.36
CA ALA A 5 -22.20 4.91 12.73
C ALA A 5 -21.91 3.88 13.83
N ILE A 6 -22.80 3.71 14.82
CA ILE A 6 -22.70 2.68 15.86
C ILE A 6 -22.86 1.28 15.26
N LEU A 7 -23.85 1.07 14.39
CA LEU A 7 -24.09 -0.23 13.73
C LEU A 7 -22.97 -0.58 12.75
N GLY A 8 -22.45 0.41 12.01
CA GLY A 8 -21.29 0.26 11.13
C GLY A 8 -20.00 0.00 11.91
N ALA A 9 -19.76 0.71 13.01
CA ALA A 9 -18.62 0.47 13.90
C ALA A 9 -18.66 -0.91 14.56
N ARG A 10 -19.84 -1.54 14.65
CA ARG A 10 -20.00 -2.92 15.14
C ARG A 10 -20.04 -3.97 14.02
N GLY A 11 -19.85 -3.59 12.77
CA GLY A 11 -19.92 -4.52 11.63
C GLY A 11 -21.32 -5.09 11.38
N LEU A 12 -22.36 -4.56 12.04
CA LEU A 12 -23.75 -5.05 11.94
C LEU A 12 -24.51 -4.45 10.74
N ALA A 13 -23.92 -3.45 10.09
CA ALA A 13 -24.50 -2.71 8.99
C ALA A 13 -23.70 -2.98 7.71
N GLY A 14 -24.23 -3.85 6.84
CA GLY A 14 -23.68 -4.08 5.50
C GLY A 14 -23.82 -2.85 4.58
N PRO A 15 -23.36 -2.92 3.32
CA PRO A 15 -23.35 -1.80 2.38
C PRO A 15 -24.71 -1.08 2.25
N ALA A 16 -25.82 -1.83 2.33
CA ALA A 16 -27.17 -1.29 2.29
C ALA A 16 -27.46 -0.28 3.42
N ALA A 17 -26.99 -0.52 4.63
CA ALA A 17 -27.21 0.37 5.78
C ALA A 17 -26.49 1.72 5.63
N SER A 18 -25.36 1.75 4.91
CA SER A 18 -24.66 2.99 4.62
C SER A 18 -25.35 3.87 3.58
N TRP A 19 -26.03 3.26 2.61
CA TRP A 19 -26.93 3.98 1.72
C TRP A 19 -28.03 4.69 2.49
N PHE A 20 -28.57 4.08 3.56
CA PHE A 20 -29.53 4.76 4.42
C PHE A 20 -28.91 5.95 5.19
N ALA A 21 -27.63 5.92 5.56
CA ALA A 21 -26.99 7.06 6.20
C ALA A 21 -26.84 8.28 5.28
N VAL A 22 -26.68 8.08 3.97
CA VAL A 22 -26.54 9.18 2.99
C VAL A 22 -27.89 9.55 2.38
N ALA A 23 -28.71 8.55 2.04
CA ALA A 23 -30.02 8.76 1.42
C ALA A 23 -31.02 9.38 2.39
N LEU A 24 -30.97 9.06 3.70
CA LEU A 24 -31.94 9.59 4.65
C LEU A 24 -31.79 11.11 4.86
N PRO A 25 -30.60 11.70 5.06
CA PRO A 25 -30.45 13.16 5.11
C PRO A 25 -30.90 13.85 3.82
N VAL A 26 -30.57 13.29 2.65
CA VAL A 26 -31.00 13.83 1.35
C VAL A 26 -32.52 13.76 1.22
N LEU A 27 -33.11 12.62 1.56
CA LEU A 27 -34.57 12.42 1.55
C LEU A 27 -35.26 13.38 2.53
N LEU A 28 -34.73 13.57 3.74
CA LEU A 28 -35.27 14.50 4.71
C LEU A 28 -35.19 15.95 4.23
N LEU A 29 -34.11 16.35 3.56
CA LEU A 29 -34.00 17.66 2.92
C LEU A 29 -35.00 17.83 1.77
N LEU A 30 -35.19 16.79 0.95
CA LEU A 30 -36.20 16.79 -0.11
C LEU A 30 -37.62 16.87 0.44
N ILE A 31 -37.94 16.12 1.51
CA ILE A 31 -39.23 16.16 2.20
C ILE A 31 -39.45 17.55 2.82
N ALA A 32 -38.46 18.11 3.51
CA ALA A 32 -38.54 19.45 4.09
C ALA A 32 -38.78 20.52 3.01
N GLY A 33 -38.06 20.43 1.88
CA GLY A 33 -38.27 21.30 0.72
C GLY A 33 -39.68 21.18 0.14
N ARG A 34 -40.20 19.96 0.01
CA ARG A 34 -41.56 19.66 -0.48
C ARG A 34 -42.63 20.19 0.47
N LEU A 35 -42.49 19.98 1.76
CA LEU A 35 -43.40 20.49 2.79
C LEU A 35 -43.44 22.01 2.80
N GLY A 36 -42.27 22.67 2.69
CA GLY A 36 -42.20 24.14 2.57
C GLY A 36 -42.83 24.67 1.27
N GLU A 37 -42.83 23.90 0.19
CA GLU A 37 -43.56 24.26 -1.03
C GLU A 37 -45.08 24.06 -0.90
N LEU A 38 -45.52 22.97 -0.27
CA LEU A 38 -46.92 22.71 0.01
C LEU A 38 -47.53 23.78 0.92
N GLU A 39 -46.80 24.20 1.96
CA GLU A 39 -47.22 25.30 2.83
C GLU A 39 -47.36 26.61 2.06
N ARG A 40 -46.36 26.95 1.22
CA ARG A 40 -46.44 28.13 0.33
C ARG A 40 -47.67 28.09 -0.57
N ARG A 41 -47.97 26.94 -1.19
CA ARG A 41 -49.15 26.76 -2.03
C ARG A 41 -50.45 26.84 -1.22
N ALA A 42 -50.49 26.28 -0.01
CA ALA A 42 -51.66 26.33 0.86
C ALA A 42 -51.96 27.75 1.35
N VAL A 43 -50.92 28.52 1.71
CA VAL A 43 -51.05 29.94 2.06
C VAL A 43 -51.51 30.74 0.85
N ALA A 44 -50.89 30.56 -0.32
CA ALA A 44 -51.31 31.24 -1.56
C ALA A 44 -52.79 30.96 -1.89
N ARG A 45 -53.24 29.70 -1.81
CA ARG A 45 -54.64 29.31 -2.02
C ARG A 45 -55.59 29.91 -0.98
N ARG A 46 -55.18 30.02 0.29
CA ARG A 46 -56.00 30.69 1.33
C ARG A 46 -56.13 32.18 1.06
N THR A 47 -55.05 32.83 0.63
CA THR A 47 -55.06 34.25 0.25
C THR A 47 -55.92 34.47 -1.00
N GLU A 48 -55.87 33.56 -1.97
CA GLU A 48 -56.68 33.61 -3.18
C GLU A 48 -58.16 33.35 -2.91
N ARG A 49 -58.52 32.37 -2.05
CA ARG A 49 -59.91 32.16 -1.58
C ARG A 49 -60.44 33.32 -0.73
N ARG A 50 -59.55 34.09 -0.09
CA ARG A 50 -59.90 35.31 0.64
C ARG A 50 -59.89 36.57 -0.23
N ARG A 51 -59.50 36.49 -1.51
CA ARG A 51 -59.82 37.57 -2.45
C ARG A 51 -61.35 37.58 -2.59
N PRO A 52 -62.02 38.69 -2.25
CA PRO A 52 -63.47 38.75 -2.22
C PRO A 52 -64.02 38.65 -3.63
N GLY A 53 -64.24 37.43 -4.10
CA GLY A 53 -65.24 37.16 -5.12
C GLY A 53 -66.60 37.27 -4.45
N SER A 54 -67.13 38.49 -4.37
CA SER A 54 -68.53 38.86 -4.10
C SER A 54 -69.44 37.70 -3.62
N PRO A 55 -69.72 37.65 -2.31
CA PRO A 55 -71.12 37.59 -1.90
C PRO A 55 -71.39 38.66 -0.83
N ARG A 56 -72.56 39.29 -0.92
CA ARG A 56 -73.11 40.23 0.07
C ARG A 56 -72.94 39.70 1.50
N THR A 57 -71.88 40.09 2.20
CA THR A 57 -71.70 39.81 3.62
C THR A 57 -72.35 40.91 4.44
N ASP A 58 -73.27 40.48 5.30
CA ASP A 58 -73.94 41.25 6.34
C ASP A 58 -72.96 42.16 7.12
N PRO A 59 -73.13 43.50 7.08
CA PRO A 59 -72.20 44.46 7.70
C PRO A 59 -72.07 44.26 9.22
N ALA A 60 -73.05 43.65 9.89
CA ALA A 60 -72.98 43.40 11.32
C ALA A 60 -71.86 42.41 11.71
N LYS A 61 -71.51 41.46 10.82
CA LYS A 61 -70.45 40.47 11.07
C LYS A 61 -69.04 41.01 10.80
N LEU A 62 -68.94 42.21 10.22
CA LEU A 62 -67.66 42.87 9.94
C LEU A 62 -67.20 43.80 11.06
N ALA A 63 -68.10 44.19 11.97
CA ALA A 63 -67.80 45.14 13.05
C ALA A 63 -66.72 44.61 14.00
N GLU A 64 -66.82 43.36 14.45
CA GLU A 64 -65.89 42.81 15.44
C GLU A 64 -64.45 42.63 14.92
N PRO A 65 -64.22 42.12 13.68
CA PRO A 65 -62.89 42.15 13.08
C PRO A 65 -62.35 43.58 12.90
N TRP A 66 -63.21 44.54 12.55
CA TRP A 66 -62.81 45.94 12.40
C TRP A 66 -62.34 46.55 13.72
N TYR A 67 -63.10 46.36 14.81
CA TYR A 67 -62.71 46.80 16.14
C TYR A 67 -61.37 46.22 16.58
N ARG A 68 -61.14 44.91 16.39
CA ARG A 68 -59.84 44.30 16.73
C ARG A 68 -58.69 44.85 15.90
N THR A 69 -58.95 45.21 14.63
CA THR A 69 -57.92 45.79 13.76
C THR A 69 -57.61 47.22 14.20
N PHE A 70 -58.62 47.97 14.61
CA PHE A 70 -58.47 49.35 15.11
C PHE A 70 -57.75 49.38 16.46
N ASP A 71 -58.11 48.48 17.39
CA ASP A 71 -57.42 48.33 18.68
C ASP A 71 -55.94 47.99 18.45
N ALA A 72 -55.63 47.06 17.55
CA ALA A 72 -54.26 46.69 17.24
C ALA A 72 -53.45 47.86 16.64
N VAL A 73 -54.08 48.68 15.79
CA VAL A 73 -53.45 49.91 15.25
C VAL A 73 -53.26 50.97 16.33
N SER A 74 -54.21 51.11 17.24
CA SER A 74 -54.10 52.03 18.39
C SER A 74 -52.96 51.64 19.35
N GLN A 75 -52.62 50.34 19.41
CA GLN A 75 -51.46 49.81 20.13
C GLN A 75 -50.14 49.89 19.32
N GLY A 76 -50.13 50.62 18.20
CA GLY A 76 -48.92 50.91 17.43
C GLY A 76 -48.68 50.02 16.20
N GLN A 77 -49.63 49.16 15.82
CA GLN A 77 -49.49 48.34 14.62
C GLN A 77 -49.78 49.14 13.34
N GLN A 78 -48.87 49.15 12.36
CA GLN A 78 -49.10 49.86 11.09
C GLN A 78 -50.27 49.26 10.28
N LEU A 79 -51.21 50.13 9.88
CA LEU A 79 -52.35 49.79 9.01
C LEU A 79 -51.89 49.03 7.74
N GLY A 80 -52.47 47.85 7.50
CA GLY A 80 -52.23 47.03 6.31
C GLY A 80 -51.24 45.87 6.49
N ARG A 81 -50.53 45.77 7.61
CA ARG A 81 -49.75 44.59 7.98
C ARG A 81 -50.46 43.87 9.12
N GLY A 82 -51.11 42.74 8.83
CA GLY A 82 -51.51 41.77 9.88
C GLY A 82 -50.31 41.46 10.79
N PRO A 83 -50.52 40.97 12.04
CA PRO A 83 -49.45 40.85 13.03
C PRO A 83 -48.23 40.28 12.34
N ALA A 84 -47.18 41.10 12.28
CA ALA A 84 -45.93 40.77 11.64
C ALA A 84 -45.17 39.79 12.54
N THR A 85 -45.82 38.71 12.97
CA THR A 85 -45.13 37.44 13.25
C THR A 85 -44.70 36.87 11.89
N HIS A 86 -43.92 37.67 11.16
CA HIS A 86 -43.16 37.19 10.04
C HIS A 86 -42.34 36.03 10.57
N PRO A 87 -42.45 34.82 10.00
CA PRO A 87 -41.60 33.70 10.37
C PRO A 87 -40.18 33.93 9.82
N ILE A 88 -39.65 35.15 9.84
CA ILE A 88 -38.26 35.44 9.48
C ILE A 88 -37.34 34.67 10.43
N LEU A 89 -37.65 34.66 11.73
CA LEU A 89 -36.99 33.80 12.71
C LEU A 89 -37.15 32.30 12.38
N GLY A 90 -38.34 31.88 11.95
CA GLY A 90 -38.59 30.48 11.55
C GLY A 90 -37.85 30.07 10.26
N ARG A 91 -37.77 30.95 9.26
CA ARG A 91 -37.06 30.72 8.00
C ARG A 91 -35.56 30.74 8.20
N ALA A 92 -35.04 31.72 8.93
CA ALA A 92 -33.63 31.79 9.29
C ALA A 92 -33.22 30.55 10.11
N GLY A 93 -34.04 30.17 11.09
CA GLY A 93 -33.85 28.94 11.87
C GLY A 93 -33.85 27.68 11.02
N ALA A 94 -34.79 27.56 10.06
CA ALA A 94 -34.83 26.43 9.13
C ALA A 94 -33.61 26.34 8.22
N TRP A 95 -33.13 27.49 7.68
CA TRP A 95 -31.90 27.52 6.87
C TRP A 95 -30.66 27.20 7.69
N LEU A 96 -30.55 27.72 8.91
CA LEU A 96 -29.45 27.39 9.83
C LEU A 96 -29.45 25.90 10.19
N LEU A 97 -30.62 25.33 10.50
CA LEU A 97 -30.76 23.91 10.80
C LEU A 97 -30.41 23.04 9.58
N ALA A 98 -30.88 23.43 8.39
CA ALA A 98 -30.56 22.73 7.15
C ALA A 98 -29.05 22.80 6.85
N GLY A 99 -28.44 23.98 6.97
CA GLY A 99 -27.00 24.18 6.81
C GLY A 99 -26.18 23.36 7.81
N ALA A 100 -26.57 23.38 9.08
CA ALA A 100 -25.94 22.57 10.13
C ALA A 100 -26.08 21.06 9.84
N THR A 101 -27.24 20.61 9.37
CA THR A 101 -27.48 19.21 9.01
C THR A 101 -26.61 18.77 7.83
N VAL A 102 -26.53 19.59 6.78
CA VAL A 102 -25.67 19.34 5.62
C VAL A 102 -24.20 19.32 6.04
N LEU A 103 -23.78 20.27 6.87
CA LEU A 103 -22.41 20.31 7.39
C LEU A 103 -22.09 19.06 8.23
N LEU A 104 -22.96 18.65 9.14
CA LEU A 104 -22.78 17.43 9.93
C LEU A 104 -22.74 16.18 9.05
N ALA A 105 -23.60 16.09 8.03
CA ALA A 105 -23.58 15.00 7.06
C ALA A 105 -22.26 14.98 6.27
N TYR A 106 -21.77 16.15 5.85
CA TYR A 106 -20.50 16.30 5.16
C TYR A 106 -19.32 15.89 6.06
N LEU A 107 -19.30 16.32 7.33
CA LEU A 107 -18.25 15.96 8.28
C LEU A 107 -18.27 14.47 8.68
N ALA A 108 -19.44 13.82 8.65
CA ALA A 108 -19.58 12.40 8.92
C ALA A 108 -19.23 11.50 7.72
N LEU A 109 -19.15 12.06 6.51
CA LEU A 109 -18.88 11.31 5.28
C LEU A 109 -17.60 10.47 5.35
N PRO A 110 -16.43 10.98 5.81
CA PRO A 110 -15.23 10.17 6.03
C PRO A 110 -15.44 8.93 6.90
N ILE A 111 -16.18 9.08 8.00
CA ILE A 111 -16.41 8.03 9.00
C ILE A 111 -17.29 6.93 8.41
N VAL A 112 -18.37 7.33 7.71
CA VAL A 112 -19.26 6.40 7.02
C VAL A 112 -18.49 5.66 5.93
N LEU A 113 -17.70 6.37 5.12
CA LEU A 113 -16.93 5.76 4.05
C LEU A 113 -15.87 4.79 4.56
N ALA A 114 -15.16 5.11 5.65
CA ALA A 114 -14.20 4.18 6.27
C ALA A 114 -14.89 2.89 6.74
N GLY A 115 -16.10 2.97 7.31
CA GLY A 115 -16.88 1.80 7.71
C GLY A 115 -17.36 0.95 6.52
N VAL A 116 -17.72 1.58 5.41
CA VAL A 116 -18.25 0.90 4.20
C VAL A 116 -17.16 0.28 3.36
N PHE A 117 -16.11 1.06 3.07
CA PHE A 117 -15.02 0.64 2.22
C PHE A 117 -13.95 -0.12 3.00
N GLY A 118 -13.99 -0.13 4.33
CA GLY A 118 -13.00 -0.80 5.17
C GLY A 118 -12.72 -2.26 4.80
N PRO A 119 -13.74 -3.12 4.59
CA PRO A 119 -13.53 -4.49 4.12
C PRO A 119 -12.85 -4.57 2.75
N VAL A 120 -13.21 -3.68 1.82
CA VAL A 120 -12.59 -3.58 0.48
C VAL A 120 -11.14 -3.09 0.59
N LEU A 121 -10.87 -2.14 1.49
CA LEU A 121 -9.52 -1.67 1.79
C LEU A 121 -8.67 -2.83 2.32
N TRP A 122 -9.18 -3.63 3.26
CA TRP A 122 -8.49 -4.80 3.78
C TRP A 122 -8.18 -5.84 2.70
N SER A 123 -9.11 -6.14 1.81
CA SER A 123 -8.88 -7.14 0.76
C SER A 123 -7.82 -6.73 -0.28
N ILE A 124 -7.58 -5.42 -0.41
CA ILE A 124 -6.54 -4.84 -1.27
C ILE A 124 -5.23 -4.66 -0.50
N ALA A 125 -5.30 -4.25 0.77
CA ALA A 125 -4.15 -3.97 1.60
C ALA A 125 -3.46 -5.23 2.12
N VAL A 126 -4.20 -6.32 2.38
CA VAL A 126 -3.57 -7.58 2.79
C VAL A 126 -2.79 -8.16 1.61
N PRO A 127 -1.47 -8.31 1.74
CA PRO A 127 -0.65 -8.86 0.69
C PRO A 127 -1.11 -10.28 0.32
N LYS A 128 -1.48 -10.50 -0.96
CA LYS A 128 -1.78 -11.84 -1.51
C LYS A 128 -0.54 -12.71 -1.72
N PHE A 129 0.55 -12.43 -1.01
CA PHE A 129 1.86 -13.05 -1.20
C PHE A 129 2.05 -14.31 -0.35
N ALA A 130 0.99 -15.09 -0.09
CA ALA A 130 1.06 -16.34 0.68
C ALA A 130 2.20 -17.25 0.17
N ASN A 131 2.39 -17.30 -1.15
CA ASN A 131 3.42 -18.13 -1.77
C ASN A 131 4.85 -17.60 -1.59
N THR A 132 5.09 -16.36 -1.13
CA THR A 132 6.45 -15.83 -0.94
C THR A 132 7.18 -16.56 0.20
N GLN A 133 6.48 -16.85 1.29
CA GLN A 133 7.06 -17.63 2.39
C GLN A 133 7.44 -19.04 1.92
N GLU A 134 6.56 -19.70 1.17
CA GLU A 134 6.84 -21.02 0.59
C GLU A 134 8.01 -21.00 -0.39
N LYS A 135 8.05 -20.01 -1.29
CA LYS A 135 9.17 -19.83 -2.21
C LYS A 135 10.49 -19.59 -1.47
N LEU A 136 10.47 -18.86 -0.35
CA LEU A 136 11.65 -18.74 0.50
C LEU A 136 12.05 -20.09 1.11
N GLN A 137 11.11 -20.91 1.58
CA GLN A 137 11.41 -22.27 2.07
C GLN A 137 12.09 -23.12 0.98
N LEU A 138 11.64 -23.03 -0.28
CA LEU A 138 12.33 -23.69 -1.40
C LEU A 138 13.74 -23.13 -1.65
N ALA A 139 13.93 -21.83 -1.46
CA ALA A 139 15.24 -21.18 -1.61
C ALA A 139 16.21 -21.65 -0.51
N LEU A 140 15.75 -21.89 0.72
CA LEU A 140 16.58 -22.32 1.85
C LEU A 140 17.32 -23.64 1.61
N ALA A 141 16.86 -24.50 0.70
CA ALA A 141 17.60 -25.68 0.26
C ALA A 141 19.00 -25.34 -0.30
N ALA A 142 19.20 -24.11 -0.79
CA ALA A 142 20.46 -23.62 -1.32
C ALA A 142 21.33 -22.89 -0.28
N LYS A 143 20.83 -22.68 0.94
CA LYS A 143 21.52 -21.91 2.00
C LYS A 143 22.90 -22.48 2.40
N PRO A 144 23.12 -23.81 2.46
CA PRO A 144 24.45 -24.37 2.76
C PRO A 144 25.54 -23.99 1.75
N TYR A 145 25.16 -23.50 0.56
CA TYR A 145 26.06 -23.14 -0.53
C TYR A 145 26.34 -21.63 -0.58
N GLU A 146 25.93 -20.86 0.42
CA GLU A 146 26.34 -19.46 0.59
C GLU A 146 27.87 -19.31 0.67
N VAL A 147 28.39 -18.13 0.33
CA VAL A 147 29.79 -17.78 0.62
C VAL A 147 29.97 -17.55 2.12
N ALA A 148 31.19 -17.83 2.61
CA ALA A 148 31.56 -17.54 3.99
C ALA A 148 31.39 -16.04 4.29
N LYS A 149 30.88 -15.74 5.49
CA LYS A 149 30.74 -14.35 5.95
C LYS A 149 32.08 -13.81 6.44
N ASP A 150 32.36 -12.56 6.13
CA ASP A 150 33.58 -11.85 6.47
C ASP A 150 33.28 -10.77 7.51
N SER A 151 33.74 -10.98 8.75
CA SER A 151 33.52 -10.07 9.87
C SER A 151 34.23 -8.73 9.72
N ALA A 152 35.20 -8.59 8.81
CA ALA A 152 35.84 -7.30 8.51
C ALA A 152 34.91 -6.36 7.72
N ILE A 153 33.87 -6.89 7.06
CA ILE A 153 32.89 -6.08 6.34
C ILE A 153 31.90 -5.49 7.33
N THR A 154 32.06 -4.19 7.61
CA THR A 154 31.13 -3.46 8.47
C THR A 154 29.73 -3.37 7.87
N VAL A 155 28.71 -3.32 8.73
CA VAL A 155 27.30 -3.11 8.32
C VAL A 155 27.17 -1.86 7.45
N ALA A 156 27.86 -0.76 7.80
CA ALA A 156 27.80 0.48 7.04
C ALA A 156 28.37 0.35 5.62
N ALA A 157 29.48 -0.40 5.44
CA ALA A 157 30.05 -0.67 4.13
C ALA A 157 29.12 -1.56 3.29
N ALA A 158 28.56 -2.61 3.89
CA ALA A 158 27.64 -3.51 3.23
C ALA A 158 26.33 -2.82 2.82
N SER A 159 25.75 -2.01 3.70
CA SER A 159 24.55 -1.20 3.43
C SER A 159 24.76 -0.21 2.30
N ARG A 160 25.93 0.44 2.23
CA ARG A 160 26.27 1.34 1.12
C ARG A 160 26.42 0.58 -0.20
N ALA A 161 27.07 -0.57 -0.17
CA ALA A 161 27.19 -1.45 -1.33
C ALA A 161 25.82 -1.98 -1.80
N TYR A 162 24.94 -2.35 -0.87
CA TYR A 162 23.56 -2.75 -1.16
C TYR A 162 22.80 -1.62 -1.84
N ALA A 163 22.85 -0.40 -1.28
CA ALA A 163 22.20 0.77 -1.85
C ALA A 163 22.69 1.07 -3.28
N LEU A 164 23.98 0.97 -3.56
CA LEU A 164 24.53 1.12 -4.91
C LEU A 164 23.95 0.11 -5.91
N LEU A 165 23.68 -1.12 -5.46
CA LEU A 165 23.11 -2.17 -6.31
C LEU A 165 21.61 -1.99 -6.55
N VAL A 166 20.85 -1.51 -5.55
CA VAL A 166 19.39 -1.46 -5.62
C VAL A 166 18.80 -0.08 -5.94
N ASN A 167 19.52 1.02 -5.67
CA ASN A 167 19.02 2.40 -5.86
C ASN A 167 19.40 3.05 -7.19
N ALA A 168 20.28 2.41 -7.97
CA ALA A 168 20.94 2.94 -9.16
C ALA A 168 20.03 3.63 -10.22
N ARG A 169 18.70 3.44 -10.20
CA ARG A 169 17.79 3.90 -11.27
C ARG A 169 16.48 4.53 -10.79
N PHE A 170 16.41 5.06 -9.58
CA PHE A 170 15.23 5.82 -9.15
C PHE A 170 15.23 7.22 -9.76
N ARG A 171 14.05 7.64 -10.26
CA ARG A 171 13.82 9.01 -10.73
C ARG A 171 13.59 9.99 -9.58
N ASP A 172 12.91 9.56 -8.52
CA ASP A 172 12.76 10.35 -7.29
C ASP A 172 13.75 9.86 -6.24
N THR A 173 14.78 10.66 -5.99
CA THR A 173 15.86 10.35 -5.04
C THR A 173 15.71 11.09 -3.72
N ARG A 174 14.64 11.89 -3.53
CA ARG A 174 14.51 12.79 -2.36
C ARG A 174 14.52 12.06 -1.02
N LEU A 175 14.04 10.81 -0.98
CA LEU A 175 14.00 9.98 0.21
C LEU A 175 15.18 8.99 0.29
N LEU A 176 15.94 8.88 -0.81
CA LEU A 176 17.04 7.94 -0.91
C LEU A 176 18.31 8.58 -0.38
N ARG A 177 19.11 7.78 0.31
CA ARG A 177 20.47 8.18 0.66
C ARG A 177 21.24 8.40 -0.65
N PRO A 178 21.93 9.55 -0.82
CA PRO A 178 22.75 9.78 -1.99
C PRO A 178 23.79 8.68 -2.14
N VAL A 179 23.81 8.05 -3.31
CA VAL A 179 24.84 7.10 -3.72
C VAL A 179 25.51 7.64 -4.97
N PRO A 180 26.82 7.37 -5.16
CA PRO A 180 27.46 7.61 -6.45
C PRO A 180 26.65 7.02 -7.59
N PRO A 181 26.63 7.66 -8.77
CA PRO A 181 26.02 7.06 -9.96
C PRO A 181 26.56 5.64 -10.17
N PRO A 182 25.70 4.68 -10.54
CA PRO A 182 26.16 3.33 -10.82
C PRO A 182 27.19 3.36 -11.95
N GLU A 183 28.24 2.56 -11.83
CA GLU A 183 29.16 2.32 -12.94
C GLU A 183 28.36 1.70 -14.12
N PRO A 184 28.60 2.15 -15.37
CA PRO A 184 27.97 1.53 -16.53
C PRO A 184 28.29 0.03 -16.59
N VAL A 185 27.25 -0.79 -16.78
CA VAL A 185 27.42 -2.25 -16.88
C VAL A 185 27.28 -2.74 -18.33
N PRO A 186 28.09 -3.70 -18.79
CA PRO A 186 28.09 -4.13 -20.20
C PRO A 186 26.77 -4.73 -20.71
N TRP A 187 25.89 -5.18 -19.81
CA TRP A 187 24.61 -5.79 -20.15
C TRP A 187 23.45 -4.79 -20.22
N ASP A 188 23.72 -3.50 -20.07
CA ASP A 188 22.72 -2.45 -20.35
C ASP A 188 22.54 -2.20 -21.84
N SER A 189 23.62 -2.35 -22.61
CA SER A 189 23.59 -2.28 -24.07
C SER A 189 23.01 -3.55 -24.67
N GLN A 190 22.25 -3.39 -25.76
CA GLN A 190 21.75 -4.51 -26.55
C GLN A 190 22.91 -5.37 -27.06
N LEU A 191 22.78 -6.69 -26.90
CA LEU A 191 23.74 -7.64 -27.44
C LEU A 191 23.81 -7.53 -28.97
N ALA A 192 25.02 -7.36 -29.51
CA ALA A 192 25.26 -7.33 -30.95
C ALA A 192 24.65 -8.55 -31.65
N GLU A 193 24.17 -8.36 -32.87
CA GLU A 193 23.61 -9.44 -33.68
C GLU A 193 24.65 -10.56 -33.87
N GLY A 194 24.21 -11.81 -33.82
CA GLY A 194 25.09 -12.98 -33.97
C GLY A 194 25.86 -13.43 -32.71
N LEU A 195 25.98 -12.61 -31.65
CA LEU A 195 26.59 -13.08 -30.39
C LEU A 195 25.68 -14.08 -29.65
N PHE A 196 26.30 -15.13 -29.09
CA PHE A 196 25.69 -16.18 -28.30
C PHE A 196 24.46 -16.82 -28.99
N PRO A 197 24.56 -17.32 -30.23
CA PRO A 197 23.40 -17.82 -30.97
C PRO A 197 22.65 -18.92 -30.21
N THR A 198 23.35 -19.74 -29.43
CA THR A 198 22.79 -20.82 -28.63
C THR A 198 22.32 -20.39 -27.23
N ALA A 199 22.60 -19.15 -26.83
CA ALA A 199 22.27 -18.60 -25.53
C ALA A 199 21.71 -17.17 -25.63
N ARG A 200 21.02 -16.83 -26.74
CA ARG A 200 20.39 -15.51 -26.92
C ARG A 200 18.96 -15.56 -26.36
N PRO A 201 18.61 -14.73 -25.36
CA PRO A 201 17.26 -14.70 -24.81
C PRO A 201 16.33 -13.83 -25.66
N ARG A 202 15.02 -13.98 -25.47
CA ARG A 202 14.00 -13.16 -26.13
C ARG A 202 13.73 -11.80 -25.46
N ALA A 203 13.97 -11.68 -24.16
CA ALA A 203 13.48 -10.56 -23.33
C ALA A 203 14.55 -9.90 -22.45
N TYR A 204 15.83 -10.24 -22.64
CA TYR A 204 16.96 -9.73 -21.85
C TYR A 204 18.10 -9.28 -22.77
N ASN A 205 18.82 -8.22 -22.41
CA ASN A 205 19.86 -7.66 -23.26
C ASN A 205 21.20 -8.42 -23.23
N GLY A 206 21.40 -9.35 -22.29
CA GLY A 206 22.59 -10.21 -22.22
C GLY A 206 22.31 -11.67 -22.61
N PRO A 207 23.28 -12.57 -22.43
CA PRO A 207 23.07 -14.01 -22.66
C PRO A 207 22.04 -14.61 -21.70
N HIS A 208 21.34 -15.65 -22.15
CA HIS A 208 20.39 -16.43 -21.36
C HIS A 208 21.14 -17.17 -20.25
N ASN A 209 20.68 -17.00 -19.02
CA ASN A 209 21.41 -17.39 -17.81
C ASN A 209 21.64 -18.90 -17.68
N VAL A 210 20.76 -19.76 -18.20
CA VAL A 210 20.93 -21.23 -18.09
C VAL A 210 21.86 -21.76 -19.18
N THR A 211 21.58 -21.42 -20.43
CA THR A 211 22.23 -21.99 -21.62
C THR A 211 23.62 -21.41 -21.87
N ILE A 212 24.01 -20.30 -21.21
CA ILE A 212 25.36 -19.75 -21.35
C ILE A 212 26.44 -20.66 -20.75
N LEU A 213 26.15 -21.37 -19.66
CA LEU A 213 27.09 -22.34 -19.08
C LEU A 213 27.21 -23.58 -19.98
N GLU A 214 26.11 -24.04 -20.57
CA GLU A 214 26.08 -25.15 -21.54
C GLU A 214 26.82 -24.82 -22.85
N ALA A 215 27.05 -23.55 -23.15
CA ALA A 215 27.85 -23.14 -24.30
C ALA A 215 29.36 -23.30 -24.05
N VAL A 216 29.82 -23.37 -22.79
CA VAL A 216 31.25 -23.41 -22.46
C VAL A 216 31.99 -24.60 -23.11
N PRO A 217 31.51 -25.85 -23.08
CA PRO A 217 32.21 -26.98 -23.71
C PRO A 217 32.36 -26.86 -25.23
N ARG A 218 31.49 -26.08 -25.89
CA ARG A 218 31.57 -25.80 -27.34
C ARG A 218 32.59 -24.72 -27.69
N GLY A 219 33.10 -24.02 -26.68
CA GLY A 219 33.93 -22.85 -26.84
C GLY A 219 33.12 -21.61 -27.19
N PHE A 220 33.72 -20.45 -26.95
CA PHE A 220 33.20 -19.15 -27.35
C PHE A 220 34.08 -18.56 -28.43
N SER A 221 33.49 -17.84 -29.37
CA SER A 221 34.20 -17.00 -30.31
C SER A 221 34.98 -15.89 -29.58
N ARG A 222 35.94 -15.26 -30.27
CA ARG A 222 36.70 -14.14 -29.71
C ARG A 222 35.80 -12.98 -29.25
N ALA A 223 34.82 -12.60 -30.07
CA ALA A 223 33.90 -11.51 -29.74
C ALA A 223 33.00 -11.83 -28.53
N GLU A 224 32.57 -13.09 -28.39
CA GLU A 224 31.85 -13.56 -27.22
C GLU A 224 32.73 -13.54 -25.97
N MET A 225 33.97 -14.02 -26.06
CA MET A 225 34.93 -13.93 -24.95
C MET A 225 35.24 -12.49 -24.55
N ASP A 226 35.35 -11.57 -25.50
CA ASP A 226 35.55 -10.15 -25.21
C ASP A 226 34.35 -9.55 -24.46
N TYR A 227 33.12 -9.90 -24.85
CA TYR A 227 31.92 -9.51 -24.11
C TYR A 227 31.91 -10.10 -22.70
N LEU A 228 32.11 -11.41 -22.56
CA LEU A 228 32.15 -12.12 -21.28
C LEU A 228 33.24 -11.56 -20.35
N SER A 229 34.39 -11.17 -20.92
CA SER A 229 35.48 -10.54 -20.17
C SER A 229 35.06 -9.17 -19.61
N ARG A 230 34.39 -8.33 -20.41
CA ARG A 230 33.85 -7.04 -19.93
C ARG A 230 32.84 -7.27 -18.81
N VAL A 231 31.93 -8.24 -18.97
CA VAL A 231 30.97 -8.60 -17.92
C VAL A 231 31.71 -9.02 -16.66
N ALA A 232 32.66 -9.95 -16.73
CA ALA A 232 33.37 -10.49 -15.58
C ALA A 232 34.24 -9.46 -14.83
N ARG A 233 34.68 -8.39 -15.53
CA ARG A 233 35.52 -7.32 -14.97
C ARG A 233 34.75 -6.08 -14.51
N ALA A 234 33.41 -6.06 -14.63
CA ALA A 234 32.60 -4.92 -14.20
C ALA A 234 32.78 -4.64 -12.69
N GLY A 235 33.00 -3.37 -12.31
CA GLY A 235 33.30 -3.01 -10.92
C GLY A 235 32.14 -3.26 -9.94
N VAL A 236 30.91 -3.40 -10.46
CA VAL A 236 29.71 -3.76 -9.68
C VAL A 236 29.88 -5.07 -8.88
N TRP A 237 30.71 -6.00 -9.34
CA TRP A 237 30.97 -7.25 -8.63
C TRP A 237 31.64 -7.07 -7.27
N ARG A 238 32.42 -6.00 -7.09
CA ARG A 238 32.98 -5.64 -5.78
C ARG A 238 31.87 -5.33 -4.77
N HIS A 239 30.80 -4.66 -5.20
CA HIS A 239 29.66 -4.37 -4.34
C HIS A 239 28.87 -5.65 -4.05
N VAL A 240 28.68 -6.52 -5.04
CA VAL A 240 28.03 -7.83 -4.83
C VAL A 240 28.79 -8.67 -3.83
N ALA A 241 30.11 -8.82 -3.99
CA ALA A 241 30.95 -9.57 -3.06
C ALA A 241 30.89 -8.99 -1.64
N THR A 242 30.94 -7.65 -1.53
CA THR A 242 30.81 -6.94 -0.25
C THR A 242 29.49 -7.30 0.46
N VAL A 243 28.37 -7.24 -0.24
CA VAL A 243 27.05 -7.55 0.32
C VAL A 243 26.90 -9.05 0.63
N ALA A 244 27.32 -9.91 -0.29
CA ALA A 244 27.20 -11.37 -0.19
C ALA A 244 27.95 -11.94 1.02
N ARG A 245 29.13 -11.39 1.31
CA ARG A 245 30.01 -11.80 2.41
C ARG A 245 29.74 -11.04 3.71
N ALA A 246 28.97 -9.95 3.70
CA ALA A 246 28.66 -9.23 4.93
C ALA A 246 27.86 -10.12 5.91
N PRO A 247 28.20 -10.13 7.21
CA PRO A 247 27.41 -10.84 8.22
C PRO A 247 26.00 -10.27 8.35
N GLN A 248 25.86 -8.96 8.14
CA GLN A 248 24.61 -8.22 8.29
C GLN A 248 24.57 -7.03 7.32
N VAL A 249 23.37 -6.69 6.86
CA VAL A 249 23.12 -5.52 6.00
C VAL A 249 21.90 -4.77 6.53
N ASP A 250 22.11 -3.50 6.87
CA ASP A 250 21.00 -2.58 7.14
C ASP A 250 20.47 -2.04 5.81
N ALA A 251 19.50 -2.76 5.22
CA ALA A 251 18.90 -2.41 3.94
C ALA A 251 18.15 -1.07 4.00
N VAL A 252 17.50 -0.75 5.13
CA VAL A 252 16.76 0.51 5.31
C VAL A 252 17.72 1.68 5.47
N GLY A 253 18.71 1.56 6.35
CA GLY A 253 19.69 2.62 6.62
C GLY A 253 20.66 2.86 5.47
N GLY A 254 20.96 1.83 4.67
CA GLY A 254 21.71 1.99 3.42
C GLY A 254 20.92 2.75 2.36
N ARG A 255 19.60 2.52 2.32
CA ARG A 255 18.74 2.98 1.23
C ARG A 255 18.13 4.36 1.44
N TYR A 256 17.66 4.66 2.66
CA TYR A 256 16.92 5.86 2.96
C TYR A 256 17.71 6.82 3.85
N VAL A 257 17.34 8.09 3.78
CA VAL A 257 17.75 9.08 4.78
C VAL A 257 16.83 8.92 5.99
N THR A 258 17.40 8.62 7.15
CA THR A 258 16.69 8.54 8.43
C THR A 258 17.20 9.63 9.39
N PRO A 259 16.35 10.19 10.28
CA PRO A 259 14.91 9.91 10.42
C PRO A 259 14.09 10.35 9.20
N PHE A 260 12.98 9.67 8.93
CA PHE A 260 12.12 9.99 7.79
C PHE A 260 11.47 11.37 7.96
N PRO A 261 11.36 12.19 6.89
CA PRO A 261 10.68 13.47 6.97
C PRO A 261 9.24 13.34 7.48
N PRO A 262 8.71 14.31 8.25
CA PRO A 262 7.37 14.24 8.81
C PRO A 262 6.26 14.23 7.76
N THR A 263 6.58 14.57 6.51
CA THR A 263 5.65 14.60 5.38
C THR A 263 5.55 13.29 4.62
N VAL A 264 6.33 12.28 4.98
CA VAL A 264 6.44 11.00 4.27
C VAL A 264 5.65 9.91 4.99
N THR A 265 5.18 8.94 4.23
CA THR A 265 4.54 7.69 4.67
C THR A 265 5.32 6.48 4.20
N ALA A 266 5.08 5.32 4.82
CA ALA A 266 5.73 4.07 4.41
C ALA A 266 5.43 3.70 2.95
N HIS A 267 4.22 4.01 2.45
CA HIS A 267 3.81 3.75 1.06
C HIS A 267 4.46 4.67 0.02
N GLU A 268 5.02 5.81 0.44
CA GLU A 268 5.77 6.72 -0.43
C GLU A 268 7.24 6.33 -0.56
N LEU A 269 7.71 5.36 0.23
CA LEU A 269 9.06 4.87 0.11
C LEU A 269 9.22 4.14 -1.23
N PRO A 270 10.18 4.53 -2.08
CA PRO A 270 10.38 3.86 -3.35
C PRO A 270 10.65 2.36 -3.13
N ILE A 271 10.26 1.51 -4.07
CA ILE A 271 10.49 0.05 -4.02
C ILE A 271 11.56 -0.35 -5.05
N PRO A 272 12.55 -1.21 -4.75
CA PRO A 272 13.62 -1.58 -5.68
C PRO A 272 13.09 -2.08 -7.03
N MET A 273 13.69 -1.59 -8.11
CA MET A 273 13.32 -2.01 -9.47
C MET A 273 13.79 -3.45 -9.73
N PHE A 274 12.86 -4.40 -9.79
CA PHE A 274 13.15 -5.82 -9.99
C PHE A 274 13.98 -6.13 -11.25
N ALA A 275 13.73 -5.41 -12.35
CA ALA A 275 14.41 -5.66 -13.62
C ALA A 275 15.94 -5.58 -13.52
N ASN A 276 16.47 -4.61 -12.76
CA ASN A 276 17.91 -4.37 -12.66
C ASN A 276 18.62 -5.44 -11.83
N THR A 277 18.05 -5.79 -10.67
CA THR A 277 18.62 -6.82 -9.79
C THR A 277 18.52 -8.21 -10.42
N LYS A 278 17.45 -8.46 -11.19
CA LYS A 278 17.33 -9.68 -12.01
C LYS A 278 18.37 -9.73 -13.14
N ALA A 279 18.62 -8.62 -13.83
CA ALA A 279 19.67 -8.53 -14.86
C ALA A 279 21.06 -8.81 -14.26
N LEU A 280 21.36 -8.31 -13.06
CA LEU A 280 22.59 -8.61 -12.33
C LEU A 280 22.77 -10.12 -12.08
N ALA A 281 21.70 -10.82 -11.69
CA ALA A 281 21.73 -12.27 -11.51
C ALA A 281 21.98 -13.03 -12.82
N TYR A 282 21.42 -12.57 -13.95
CA TYR A 282 21.73 -13.13 -15.27
C TYR A 282 23.16 -12.85 -15.72
N ALA A 283 23.68 -11.66 -15.44
CA ALA A 283 25.07 -11.31 -15.71
C ALA A 283 26.07 -12.15 -14.89
N ALA A 284 25.69 -12.58 -13.67
CA ALA A 284 26.51 -13.48 -12.85
C ALA A 284 26.74 -14.84 -13.53
N SER A 285 25.74 -15.38 -14.24
CA SER A 285 25.89 -16.59 -15.08
C SER A 285 26.91 -16.40 -16.19
N ALA A 286 26.88 -15.25 -16.87
CA ALA A 286 27.86 -14.92 -17.91
C ALA A 286 29.27 -14.75 -17.31
N ARG A 287 29.40 -14.11 -16.14
CA ARG A 287 30.66 -14.05 -15.39
C ARG A 287 31.18 -15.45 -15.03
N ALA A 288 30.32 -16.35 -14.59
CA ALA A 288 30.69 -17.73 -14.29
C ALA A 288 31.15 -18.48 -15.56
N ALA A 289 30.43 -18.33 -16.67
CA ALA A 289 30.80 -18.93 -17.96
C ALA A 289 32.18 -18.44 -18.45
N PHE A 290 32.51 -17.15 -18.27
CA PHE A 290 33.84 -16.61 -18.55
C PHE A 290 34.93 -17.34 -17.76
N HIS A 291 34.75 -17.47 -16.44
CA HIS A 291 35.73 -18.13 -15.58
C HIS A 291 35.87 -19.62 -15.94
N LEU A 292 34.76 -20.31 -16.21
CA LEU A 292 34.77 -21.72 -16.60
C LEU A 292 35.47 -21.92 -17.96
N ALA A 293 35.20 -21.08 -18.96
CA ALA A 293 35.85 -21.13 -20.27
C ALA A 293 37.37 -20.88 -20.21
N GLN A 294 37.85 -20.25 -19.14
CA GLN A 294 39.28 -20.05 -18.89
C GLN A 294 39.90 -21.15 -18.02
N GLY A 295 39.19 -22.26 -17.77
CA GLY A 295 39.69 -23.34 -16.92
C GLY A 295 39.75 -22.98 -15.43
N ARG A 296 38.91 -22.04 -14.97
CA ARG A 296 38.87 -21.58 -13.56
C ARG A 296 37.53 -21.90 -12.89
N PRO A 297 37.23 -23.20 -12.64
CA PRO A 297 35.94 -23.63 -12.10
C PRO A 297 35.65 -23.04 -10.71
N ASP A 298 36.66 -22.91 -9.83
CA ASP A 298 36.48 -22.34 -8.49
C ASP A 298 36.05 -20.86 -8.52
N SER A 299 36.57 -20.11 -9.50
CA SER A 299 36.17 -18.71 -9.72
C SER A 299 34.74 -18.62 -10.27
N ALA A 300 34.34 -19.56 -11.12
CA ALA A 300 32.97 -19.66 -11.62
C ALA A 300 31.99 -20.00 -10.48
N GLU A 301 32.34 -20.97 -9.63
CA GLU A 301 31.55 -21.33 -8.46
C GLU A 301 31.43 -20.15 -7.50
N THR A 302 32.54 -19.47 -7.19
CA THR A 302 32.54 -18.30 -6.30
C THR A 302 31.61 -17.22 -6.82
N ALA A 303 31.63 -16.89 -8.11
CA ALA A 303 30.76 -15.88 -8.69
C ALA A 303 29.26 -16.21 -8.51
N LEU A 304 28.89 -17.49 -8.68
CA LEU A 304 27.51 -17.94 -8.50
C LEU A 304 27.11 -18.01 -7.02
N ARG A 305 28.00 -18.44 -6.13
CA ARG A 305 27.75 -18.47 -4.68
C ARG A 305 27.64 -17.07 -4.08
N GLU A 306 28.44 -16.11 -4.56
CA GLU A 306 28.29 -14.69 -4.19
C GLU A 306 26.90 -14.18 -4.59
N MET A 307 26.43 -14.53 -5.79
CA MET A 307 25.10 -14.13 -6.25
C MET A 307 23.97 -14.79 -5.43
N LEU A 308 24.14 -16.06 -5.08
CA LEU A 308 23.24 -16.80 -4.21
C LEU A 308 23.14 -16.15 -2.81
N SER A 309 24.28 -15.82 -2.19
CA SER A 309 24.31 -15.12 -0.90
C SER A 309 23.72 -13.71 -0.96
N PHE A 310 23.99 -12.96 -2.03
CA PHE A 310 23.32 -11.67 -2.26
C PHE A 310 21.80 -11.82 -2.34
N GLY A 311 21.32 -12.86 -3.03
CA GLY A 311 19.90 -13.19 -3.08
C GLY A 311 19.28 -13.41 -1.70
N PHE A 312 19.98 -14.11 -0.80
CA PHE A 312 19.53 -14.28 0.59
C PHE A 312 19.56 -12.98 1.40
N VAL A 313 20.58 -12.14 1.24
CA VAL A 313 20.61 -10.81 1.89
C VAL A 313 19.42 -9.96 1.44
N MET A 314 19.13 -9.94 0.14
CA MET A 314 17.95 -9.25 -0.39
C MET A 314 16.64 -9.90 0.09
N ALA A 315 16.64 -11.23 0.31
CA ALA A 315 15.49 -11.95 0.83
C ALA A 315 15.08 -11.49 2.24
N GLU A 316 16.03 -10.94 3.01
CA GLU A 316 15.81 -10.37 4.34
C GLU A 316 15.43 -8.87 4.35
N GLY A 317 15.21 -8.30 3.17
CA GLY A 317 14.81 -6.90 2.99
C GLY A 317 13.50 -6.53 3.70
N PRO A 318 13.22 -5.23 3.88
CA PRO A 318 12.09 -4.75 4.65
C PRO A 318 10.71 -4.97 3.99
N THR A 319 10.66 -5.29 2.69
CA THR A 319 9.41 -5.44 1.93
C THR A 319 9.24 -6.86 1.38
N LEU A 320 7.99 -7.33 1.23
CA LEU A 320 7.73 -8.66 0.65
C LEU A 320 8.21 -8.79 -0.79
N ILE A 321 8.15 -7.70 -1.56
CA ILE A 321 8.65 -7.68 -2.92
C ILE A 321 10.16 -7.84 -2.97
N GLU A 322 10.94 -7.19 -2.08
CA GLU A 322 12.38 -7.45 -1.96
C GLU A 322 12.66 -8.91 -1.63
N THR A 323 11.86 -9.52 -0.75
CA THR A 323 12.00 -10.97 -0.51
C THR A 323 11.79 -11.79 -1.75
N LEU A 324 10.71 -11.53 -2.49
CA LEU A 324 10.42 -12.26 -3.71
C LEU A 324 11.55 -12.11 -4.73
N ILE A 325 12.09 -10.90 -4.88
CA ILE A 325 13.25 -10.64 -5.75
C ILE A 325 14.46 -11.45 -5.31
N GLY A 326 14.80 -11.41 -4.02
CA GLY A 326 15.91 -12.18 -3.45
C GLY A 326 15.77 -13.67 -3.70
N VAL A 327 14.57 -14.23 -3.52
CA VAL A 327 14.26 -15.62 -3.81
C VAL A 327 14.42 -15.97 -5.29
N VAL A 328 14.01 -15.08 -6.20
CA VAL A 328 14.25 -15.27 -7.64
C VAL A 328 15.75 -15.30 -7.95
N ILE A 329 16.53 -14.42 -7.33
CA ILE A 329 18.00 -14.39 -7.50
C ILE A 329 18.63 -15.70 -6.98
N VAL A 330 18.21 -16.18 -5.80
CA VAL A 330 18.65 -17.48 -5.27
C VAL A 330 18.29 -18.61 -6.24
N GLY A 331 17.08 -18.60 -6.80
CA GLY A 331 16.66 -19.59 -7.80
C GLY A 331 17.55 -19.60 -9.05
N ILE A 332 17.85 -18.41 -9.61
CA ILE A 332 18.75 -18.25 -10.75
C ILE A 332 20.14 -18.80 -10.41
N ALA A 333 20.73 -18.38 -9.29
CA ALA A 333 22.08 -18.80 -8.90
C ALA A 333 22.15 -20.30 -8.59
N ARG A 334 21.14 -20.86 -7.92
CA ARG A 334 21.00 -22.30 -7.65
C ARG A 334 20.98 -23.12 -8.92
N THR A 335 20.13 -22.77 -9.89
CA THR A 335 20.07 -23.47 -11.19
C THR A 335 21.42 -23.44 -11.90
N ASN A 336 22.13 -22.31 -11.84
CA ASN A 336 23.45 -22.17 -12.42
C ASN A 336 24.54 -22.97 -11.69
N LEU A 337 24.48 -23.07 -10.35
CA LEU A 337 25.40 -23.91 -9.59
C LEU A 337 25.21 -25.39 -9.90
N ILE A 338 23.96 -25.84 -9.99
CA ILE A 338 23.63 -27.20 -10.42
C ILE A 338 24.22 -27.46 -11.82
N GLN A 339 24.06 -26.52 -12.75
CA GLN A 339 24.59 -26.67 -14.10
C GLN A 339 26.12 -26.68 -14.14
N LEU A 340 26.76 -25.75 -13.43
CA LEU A 340 28.22 -25.71 -13.29
C LEU A 340 28.76 -27.05 -12.78
N TRP A 341 28.22 -27.54 -11.66
CA TRP A 341 28.65 -28.80 -11.07
C TRP A 341 28.32 -30.02 -11.94
N THR A 342 27.25 -29.97 -12.73
CA THR A 342 26.97 -31.02 -13.71
C THR A 342 28.04 -31.04 -14.80
N ILE A 343 28.42 -29.87 -15.34
CA ILE A 343 29.46 -29.76 -16.38
C ILE A 343 30.84 -30.18 -15.84
N THR A 344 31.16 -29.87 -14.60
CA THR A 344 32.45 -30.21 -13.98
C THR A 344 32.49 -31.59 -13.30
N GLY A 345 31.40 -32.36 -13.35
CA GLY A 345 31.32 -33.68 -12.71
C GLY A 345 31.30 -33.67 -11.18
N ASP A 346 30.91 -32.55 -10.55
CA ASP A 346 30.86 -32.43 -9.09
C ASP A 346 29.53 -32.98 -8.51
N PRO A 347 29.57 -33.93 -7.55
CA PRO A 347 28.38 -34.55 -6.98
C PRO A 347 27.49 -33.58 -6.18
N ARG A 348 27.97 -32.40 -5.79
CA ARG A 348 27.16 -31.35 -5.14
C ARG A 348 25.97 -30.92 -6.01
N GLY A 349 26.10 -30.98 -7.34
CA GLY A 349 25.01 -30.68 -8.28
C GLY A 349 23.78 -31.57 -8.07
N ALA A 350 23.99 -32.89 -7.98
CA ALA A 350 22.92 -33.85 -7.75
C ALA A 350 22.29 -33.66 -6.36
N ARG A 351 23.11 -33.42 -5.32
CA ARG A 351 22.61 -33.17 -3.96
C ARG A 351 21.74 -31.93 -3.88
N LEU A 352 22.20 -30.80 -4.43
CA LEU A 352 21.43 -29.55 -4.43
C LEU A 352 20.11 -29.68 -5.21
N ARG A 353 20.12 -30.40 -6.33
CA ARG A 353 18.89 -30.72 -7.10
C ARG A 353 17.91 -31.54 -6.25
N ALA A 354 18.36 -32.65 -5.67
CA ALA A 354 17.52 -33.51 -4.84
C ALA A 354 16.91 -32.78 -3.62
N SER A 355 17.68 -31.92 -2.94
CA SER A 355 17.18 -31.09 -1.84
C SER A 355 16.11 -30.11 -2.30
N HIS A 356 16.28 -29.49 -3.46
CA HIS A 356 15.26 -28.60 -4.05
C HIS A 356 13.98 -29.35 -4.41
N ASP A 357 14.10 -30.50 -5.08
CA ASP A 357 12.95 -31.27 -5.56
C ASP A 357 12.14 -31.84 -4.38
N SER A 358 12.83 -32.23 -3.30
CA SER A 358 12.21 -32.64 -2.04
C SER A 358 11.44 -31.48 -1.38
N ALA A 359 12.01 -30.28 -1.37
CA ALA A 359 11.33 -29.09 -0.86
C ALA A 359 10.10 -28.72 -1.71
N LEU A 360 10.18 -28.89 -3.02
CA LEU A 360 9.07 -28.65 -3.96
C LEU A 360 7.92 -29.64 -3.71
N ALA A 361 8.21 -30.93 -3.61
CA ALA A 361 7.20 -31.95 -3.30
C ALA A 361 6.49 -31.66 -1.96
N ALA A 362 7.25 -31.29 -0.92
CA ALA A 362 6.70 -30.92 0.39
C ALA A 362 5.83 -29.64 0.35
N ARG A 363 6.01 -28.78 -0.65
CA ARG A 363 5.13 -27.62 -0.89
C ARG A 363 3.85 -28.06 -1.58
N GLU A 364 3.94 -28.83 -2.66
CA GLU A 364 2.77 -29.31 -3.41
C GLU A 364 1.79 -30.09 -2.52
N THR A 365 2.30 -30.88 -1.56
CA THR A 365 1.46 -31.56 -0.56
C THR A 365 0.71 -30.59 0.36
N ARG A 366 1.30 -29.44 0.71
CA ARG A 366 0.65 -28.42 1.56
C ARG A 366 -0.37 -27.60 0.78
N ASP A 367 -0.04 -27.21 -0.45
CA ASP A 367 -0.93 -26.43 -1.31
C ASP A 367 -2.22 -27.23 -1.59
N ALA A 368 -2.10 -28.54 -1.84
CA ALA A 368 -3.26 -29.43 -2.00
C ALA A 368 -4.18 -29.47 -0.78
N ALA A 369 -3.65 -29.26 0.43
CA ALA A 369 -4.44 -29.19 1.67
C ALA A 369 -5.07 -27.81 1.91
N ALA A 370 -4.48 -26.73 1.36
CA ALA A 370 -4.92 -25.35 1.58
C ALA A 370 -6.07 -24.89 0.67
N VAL A 371 -6.21 -25.48 -0.52
CA VAL A 371 -7.26 -25.14 -1.52
C VAL A 371 -8.69 -25.43 -1.01
N ALA A 372 -8.84 -26.10 0.13
CA ALA A 372 -10.14 -26.34 0.77
C ALA A 372 -10.63 -25.18 1.67
N ALA A 373 -9.87 -24.08 1.82
CA ALA A 373 -10.26 -22.93 2.63
C ALA A 373 -11.10 -21.92 1.81
N ASP A 374 -12.38 -21.87 2.17
CA ASP A 374 -13.52 -21.17 1.56
C ASP A 374 -13.30 -19.68 1.17
N GLU A 375 -13.89 -19.27 0.04
CA GLU A 375 -13.93 -17.88 -0.49
C GLU A 375 -15.00 -17.03 0.24
N GLY A 376 -15.03 -17.13 1.57
CA GLY A 376 -15.94 -16.36 2.39
C GLY A 376 -15.60 -14.86 2.41
N TYR A 377 -16.64 -14.02 2.50
CA TYR A 377 -16.47 -12.60 2.84
C TYR A 377 -15.76 -12.49 4.20
N ILE A 378 -14.53 -11.98 4.21
CA ILE A 378 -13.78 -11.79 5.45
C ILE A 378 -14.11 -10.41 6.01
N ASP A 379 -14.70 -10.38 7.21
CA ASP A 379 -14.94 -9.15 7.96
C ASP A 379 -13.64 -8.39 8.28
N ALA A 380 -13.71 -7.06 8.39
CA ALA A 380 -12.56 -6.21 8.70
C ALA A 380 -11.90 -6.57 10.04
N GLY A 381 -12.68 -6.98 11.04
CA GLY A 381 -12.14 -7.44 12.32
C GLY A 381 -11.31 -8.71 12.19
N ALA A 382 -11.74 -9.65 11.35
CA ALA A 382 -11.01 -10.88 11.05
C ALA A 382 -9.72 -10.61 10.27
N MET A 383 -9.76 -9.72 9.26
CA MET A 383 -8.56 -9.32 8.50
C MET A 383 -7.51 -8.65 9.40
N ARG A 384 -7.95 -7.78 10.31
CA ARG A 384 -7.10 -7.17 11.33
C ARG A 384 -6.48 -8.22 12.25
N ALA A 385 -7.26 -9.20 12.73
CA ALA A 385 -6.76 -10.28 13.56
C ALA A 385 -5.71 -11.13 12.82
N ILE A 386 -5.93 -11.43 11.54
CA ILE A 386 -4.95 -12.11 10.67
C ILE A 386 -3.67 -11.29 10.55
N ALA A 387 -3.78 -9.98 10.32
CA ALA A 387 -2.61 -9.10 10.19
C ALA A 387 -1.83 -8.99 11.52
N VAL A 388 -2.51 -8.86 12.66
CA VAL A 388 -1.88 -8.88 14.00
C VAL A 388 -1.16 -10.22 14.21
N ALA A 389 -1.85 -11.34 14.02
CA ALA A 389 -1.26 -12.68 14.16
C ALA A 389 -0.05 -12.84 13.23
N GLY A 390 -0.15 -12.37 11.99
CA GLY A 390 0.91 -12.42 11.00
C GLY A 390 2.14 -11.58 11.35
N ALA A 391 1.94 -10.38 11.92
CA ALA A 391 3.01 -9.48 12.36
C ALA A 391 3.80 -10.03 13.56
N VAL A 392 3.11 -10.69 14.50
CA VAL A 392 3.72 -11.19 15.74
C VAL A 392 4.23 -12.63 15.66
N ASN A 393 3.90 -13.36 14.59
CA ASN A 393 4.33 -14.75 14.42
C ASN A 393 5.84 -14.85 14.11
N PRO A 394 6.68 -15.43 15.01
CA PRO A 394 8.12 -15.55 14.77
C PRO A 394 8.48 -16.56 13.66
N ARG A 395 7.53 -17.42 13.26
CA ARG A 395 7.72 -18.36 12.14
C ARG A 395 7.54 -17.69 10.78
N HIS A 396 6.89 -16.53 10.74
CA HIS A 396 6.80 -15.76 9.52
C HIS A 396 8.14 -15.10 9.20
N ILE A 397 8.41 -15.05 7.90
CA ILE A 397 9.58 -14.35 7.39
C ILE A 397 9.47 -12.86 7.75
N ARG A 398 10.61 -12.24 7.98
CA ARG A 398 10.68 -10.89 8.53
C ARG A 398 9.95 -9.84 7.68
N SER A 399 10.13 -9.87 6.37
CA SER A 399 9.44 -8.99 5.42
C SER A 399 7.92 -9.16 5.46
N LEU A 400 7.41 -10.37 5.63
CA LEU A 400 5.98 -10.63 5.80
C LEU A 400 5.47 -9.96 7.08
N ARG A 401 6.21 -10.07 8.19
CA ARG A 401 5.86 -9.40 9.45
C ARG A 401 5.82 -7.88 9.29
N LEU A 402 6.81 -7.29 8.60
CA LEU A 402 6.85 -5.86 8.28
C LEU A 402 5.72 -5.43 7.35
N GLU A 403 5.36 -6.23 6.36
CA GLU A 403 4.23 -5.93 5.47
C GLU A 403 2.89 -5.99 6.21
N MET A 404 2.72 -6.94 7.14
CA MET A 404 1.54 -6.99 8.00
C MET A 404 1.45 -5.75 8.89
N LEU A 405 2.58 -5.25 9.41
CA LEU A 405 2.63 -3.98 10.15
C LEU A 405 2.30 -2.79 9.26
N MET A 406 2.82 -2.74 8.03
CA MET A 406 2.46 -1.70 7.07
C MET A 406 0.95 -1.70 6.79
N THR A 407 0.34 -2.89 6.69
CA THR A 407 -1.11 -3.06 6.54
C THR A 407 -1.86 -2.56 7.79
N LEU A 408 -1.38 -2.92 8.98
CA LEU A 408 -1.93 -2.47 10.26
C LEU A 408 -1.82 -0.95 10.46
N GLY A 409 -0.81 -0.31 9.87
CA GLY A 409 -0.70 1.15 9.82
C GLY A 409 -1.87 1.84 9.10
N LEU A 410 -2.65 1.08 8.31
CA LEU A 410 -3.87 1.52 7.65
C LEU A 410 -5.15 1.09 8.36
N ALA A 411 -5.08 0.35 9.48
CA ALA A 411 -6.26 -0.08 10.24
C ALA A 411 -7.20 1.10 10.64
N PRO A 412 -6.70 2.31 10.97
CA PRO A 412 -7.59 3.46 11.21
C PRO A 412 -8.47 3.82 10.01
N CYS A 413 -8.07 3.46 8.78
CA CYS A 413 -8.84 3.75 7.58
C CYS A 413 -9.91 2.71 7.27
N THR A 414 -9.91 1.57 7.97
CA THR A 414 -10.80 0.43 7.69
C THR A 414 -11.88 0.22 8.74
N ASN A 415 -11.83 0.96 9.85
CA ASN A 415 -12.81 0.91 10.92
C ASN A 415 -13.10 2.32 11.45
N ALA A 416 -14.38 2.71 11.49
CA ALA A 416 -14.82 4.00 12.01
C ALA A 416 -14.39 4.25 13.48
N SER A 417 -14.39 3.21 14.32
CA SER A 417 -13.93 3.28 15.70
C SER A 417 -12.44 3.64 15.75
N GLU A 418 -11.63 2.95 14.95
CA GLU A 418 -10.19 3.19 14.96
C GLU A 418 -9.83 4.55 14.35
N LEU A 419 -10.58 4.99 13.33
CA LEU A 419 -10.47 6.32 12.74
C LEU A 419 -10.64 7.42 13.79
N VAL A 420 -11.68 7.30 14.64
CA VAL A 420 -12.04 8.32 15.64
C VAL A 420 -11.14 8.21 16.87
N PHE A 421 -10.96 7.01 17.43
CA PHE A 421 -10.41 6.83 18.77
C PHE A 421 -8.93 6.44 18.83
N GLY A 422 -8.34 5.92 17.76
CA GLY A 422 -6.99 5.34 17.84
C GLY A 422 -6.92 3.96 17.21
N PRO A 423 -5.74 3.49 16.79
CA PRO A 423 -5.55 2.06 16.54
C PRO A 423 -5.97 1.23 17.76
N ALA A 424 -6.53 0.04 17.54
CA ALA A 424 -6.90 -0.87 18.62
C ALA A 424 -5.69 -1.30 19.48
N LEU A 425 -5.94 -1.82 20.69
CA LEU A 425 -4.89 -2.17 21.66
C LEU A 425 -3.91 -3.21 21.10
N ASP A 426 -4.42 -4.29 20.50
CA ASP A 426 -3.63 -5.34 19.85
C ASP A 426 -2.78 -4.83 18.67
N VAL A 427 -3.26 -3.82 17.94
CA VAL A 427 -2.48 -3.15 16.89
C VAL A 427 -1.30 -2.40 17.50
N ARG A 428 -1.53 -1.62 18.56
CA ARG A 428 -0.45 -0.90 19.28
C ARG A 428 0.55 -1.86 19.90
N GLU A 429 0.08 -2.97 20.47
CA GLU A 429 0.93 -4.03 21.01
C GLU A 429 1.77 -4.70 19.92
N ALA A 430 1.20 -4.95 18.74
CA ALA A 430 1.93 -5.50 17.59
C ALA A 430 3.07 -4.57 17.15
N PHE A 431 2.84 -3.26 17.07
CA PHE A 431 3.90 -2.28 16.79
C PHE A 431 4.95 -2.22 17.91
N ALA A 432 4.53 -2.16 19.17
CA ALA A 432 5.45 -2.17 20.31
C ALA A 432 6.34 -3.42 20.33
N ARG A 433 5.77 -4.58 19.99
CA ARG A 433 6.51 -5.84 19.85
C ARG A 433 7.45 -5.82 18.65
N ALA A 434 7.02 -5.30 17.51
CA ALA A 434 7.85 -5.18 16.33
C ALA A 434 9.11 -4.33 16.55
N ARG A 435 8.99 -3.24 17.31
CA ARG A 435 10.16 -2.43 17.71
C ARG A 435 11.22 -3.23 18.47
N ARG A 436 10.81 -4.22 19.27
CA ARG A 436 11.71 -5.06 20.08
C ARG A 436 12.22 -6.30 19.34
N GLU A 437 11.38 -6.91 18.50
CA GLU A 437 11.64 -8.25 17.96
C GLU A 437 11.87 -8.28 16.44
N VAL A 438 11.43 -7.27 15.70
CA VAL A 438 11.51 -7.24 14.23
C VAL A 438 12.58 -6.26 13.75
N ALA A 439 12.64 -5.06 14.33
CA ALA A 439 13.68 -4.08 14.03
C ALA A 439 15.03 -4.56 14.57
N ARG A 440 16.03 -4.65 13.68
CA ARG A 440 17.42 -5.03 14.02
C ARG A 440 18.32 -3.81 14.08
N PHE A 441 18.02 -2.80 13.26
CA PHE A 441 18.78 -1.55 13.16
C PHE A 441 17.92 -0.33 13.55
N PRO A 442 18.55 0.79 13.97
CA PRO A 442 17.83 2.04 14.25
C PRO A 442 17.01 2.58 13.07
N SER A 443 17.48 2.36 11.84
CA SER A 443 16.77 2.73 10.62
C SER A 443 15.47 1.94 10.43
N GLU A 444 15.45 0.66 10.83
CA GLU A 444 14.27 -0.20 10.76
C GLU A 444 13.30 0.10 11.88
N LEU A 445 13.80 0.52 13.06
CA LEU A 445 12.96 1.10 14.09
C LEU A 445 12.24 2.34 13.56
N ALA A 446 12.96 3.25 12.90
CA ALA A 446 12.35 4.41 12.24
C ALA A 446 11.34 4.02 11.15
N LEU A 447 11.53 2.88 10.47
CA LEU A 447 10.58 2.36 9.49
C LEU A 447 9.30 1.84 10.17
N VAL A 448 9.43 1.11 11.27
CA VAL A 448 8.28 0.65 12.08
C VAL A 448 7.50 1.86 12.62
N ASP A 449 8.19 2.89 13.10
CA ASP A 449 7.56 4.14 13.55
C ASP A 449 6.82 4.85 12.42
N LEU A 450 7.40 4.88 11.21
CA LEU A 450 6.77 5.43 10.02
C LEU A 450 5.52 4.64 9.59
N MET A 451 5.56 3.31 9.70
CA MET A 451 4.42 2.44 9.41
C MET A 451 3.25 2.72 10.36
N GLU A 452 3.50 2.86 11.67
CA GLU A 452 2.45 3.11 12.68
C GLU A 452 1.67 4.41 12.41
N ILE A 453 2.38 5.46 12.01
CA ILE A 453 1.79 6.79 11.77
C ILE A 453 1.34 7.02 10.32
N SER A 454 1.33 5.97 9.48
CA SER A 454 1.04 6.12 8.04
C SER A 454 -0.37 6.67 7.77
N ALA A 455 -1.39 6.26 8.54
CA ALA A 455 -2.74 6.81 8.42
C ALA A 455 -2.82 8.32 8.75
N GLU A 456 -1.98 8.83 9.64
CA GLU A 456 -1.93 10.25 10.01
C GLU A 456 -1.29 11.12 8.94
N ARG A 457 -0.32 10.56 8.23
CA ARG A 457 0.54 11.29 7.28
C ARG A 457 0.16 11.11 5.81
N MET A 458 -0.90 10.35 5.53
CA MET A 458 -1.27 10.00 4.17
C MET A 458 -1.65 11.21 3.32
N ARG A 459 -0.74 11.61 2.42
CA ARG A 459 -0.91 12.72 1.48
C ARG A 459 -0.80 12.32 0.01
N TYR A 460 -0.19 11.16 -0.27
CA TYR A 460 0.19 10.69 -1.60
C TYR A 460 -0.97 10.46 -2.58
N PHE A 461 -2.19 10.32 -2.09
CA PHE A 461 -3.34 9.95 -2.90
C PHE A 461 -4.13 11.20 -3.32
N PRO A 462 -3.81 11.84 -4.47
CA PRO A 462 -4.56 12.99 -4.93
C PRO A 462 -6.00 12.55 -5.21
N PRO A 463 -7.01 13.26 -4.68
CA PRO A 463 -8.40 12.93 -4.97
C PRO A 463 -8.68 13.09 -6.47
N ARG A 464 -9.34 12.08 -7.05
CA ARG A 464 -9.77 12.10 -8.46
C ARG A 464 -11.26 12.40 -8.56
N GLY A 465 -11.65 13.19 -9.56
CA GLY A 465 -13.05 13.57 -9.81
C GLY A 465 -13.66 14.53 -8.78
N VAL A 466 -14.92 14.91 -9.00
CA VAL A 466 -15.65 15.83 -8.11
C VAL A 466 -15.92 15.18 -6.75
N LEU A 467 -16.39 13.93 -6.76
CA LEU A 467 -16.71 13.19 -5.54
C LEU A 467 -15.48 12.93 -4.68
N GLY A 468 -14.35 12.52 -5.27
CA GLY A 468 -13.11 12.33 -4.53
C GLY A 468 -12.62 13.62 -3.87
N ARG A 469 -12.72 14.76 -4.56
CA ARG A 469 -12.37 16.08 -3.98
C ARG A 469 -13.30 16.47 -2.83
N ALA A 470 -14.61 16.19 -2.95
CA ALA A 470 -15.56 16.44 -1.87
C ALA A 470 -15.25 15.58 -0.63
N VAL A 471 -14.95 14.29 -0.81
CA VAL A 471 -14.56 13.39 0.29
C VAL A 471 -13.26 13.85 0.96
N ALA A 472 -12.22 14.18 0.18
CA ALA A 472 -10.96 14.66 0.72
C ALA A 472 -11.11 16.04 1.43
N GLY A 473 -11.99 16.90 0.93
CA GLY A 473 -12.34 18.18 1.55
C GLY A 473 -13.06 17.98 2.89
N ALA A 474 -14.05 17.08 2.93
CA ALA A 474 -14.74 16.69 4.16
C ALA A 474 -13.77 16.13 5.19
N GLY A 475 -12.88 15.24 4.75
CA GLY A 475 -11.83 14.66 5.59
C GLY A 475 -10.89 15.69 6.18
N SER A 476 -10.46 16.66 5.37
CA SER A 476 -9.57 17.73 5.81
C SER A 476 -10.25 18.64 6.82
N LEU A 477 -11.47 19.10 6.55
CA LEU A 477 -12.24 19.93 7.47
C LEU A 477 -12.56 19.19 8.78
N GLY A 478 -13.04 17.96 8.69
CA GLY A 478 -13.34 17.11 9.85
C GLY A 478 -12.10 16.81 10.68
N GLY A 479 -10.98 16.50 10.04
CA GLY A 479 -9.70 16.28 10.71
C GLY A 479 -9.19 17.51 11.45
N THR A 480 -9.32 18.71 10.87
CA THR A 480 -8.97 19.97 11.53
C THR A 480 -9.88 20.27 12.72
N LEU A 481 -11.21 20.16 12.54
CA LEU A 481 -12.18 20.45 13.60
C LEU A 481 -12.06 19.50 14.80
N LEU A 482 -11.75 18.23 14.55
CA LEU A 482 -11.65 17.19 15.58
C LEU A 482 -10.22 17.01 16.10
N GLY A 483 -9.23 17.76 15.60
CA GLY A 483 -7.82 17.56 15.95
C GLY A 483 -7.30 16.16 15.61
N ASN A 484 -7.86 15.52 14.58
CA ASN A 484 -7.54 14.13 14.21
C ASN A 484 -7.08 14.04 12.74
N PRO A 485 -5.75 14.04 12.48
CA PRO A 485 -5.21 14.05 11.12
C PRO A 485 -5.54 12.78 10.32
N ARG A 486 -5.90 11.68 10.98
CA ARG A 486 -6.25 10.40 10.33
C ARG A 486 -7.51 10.51 9.50
N ILE A 487 -8.46 11.34 9.91
CA ILE A 487 -9.68 11.61 9.14
C ILE A 487 -9.33 12.17 7.76
N ALA A 488 -8.38 13.10 7.70
CA ALA A 488 -7.90 13.65 6.44
C ALA A 488 -7.13 12.62 5.60
N GLY A 489 -6.21 11.86 6.22
CA GLY A 489 -5.40 10.84 5.56
C GLY A 489 -6.25 9.71 4.95
N CYS A 490 -7.12 9.11 5.76
CA CYS A 490 -8.00 8.02 5.31
C CYS A 490 -9.03 8.47 4.27
N SER A 491 -9.53 9.70 4.35
CA SER A 491 -10.41 10.25 3.31
C SER A 491 -9.72 10.35 1.95
N ARG A 492 -8.43 10.70 1.92
CA ARG A 492 -7.64 10.74 0.69
C ARG A 492 -7.45 9.34 0.11
N LEU A 493 -7.12 8.35 0.95
CA LEU A 493 -7.02 6.94 0.54
C LEU A 493 -8.30 6.46 -0.14
N VAL A 494 -9.43 6.61 0.56
CA VAL A 494 -10.74 6.19 0.05
C VAL A 494 -11.08 6.93 -1.24
N SER A 495 -10.83 8.24 -1.30
CA SER A 495 -11.11 9.05 -2.50
C SER A 495 -10.32 8.61 -3.73
N ALA A 496 -9.06 8.19 -3.56
CA ALA A 496 -8.25 7.70 -4.67
C ALA A 496 -8.71 6.32 -5.14
N MET A 497 -9.19 5.47 -4.24
CA MET A 497 -9.69 4.15 -4.59
C MET A 497 -11.03 4.21 -5.31
N MET A 498 -11.92 5.11 -4.89
CA MET A 498 -13.16 5.37 -5.63
C MET A 498 -12.88 5.80 -7.07
N GLY A 499 -11.84 6.59 -7.30
CA GLY A 499 -11.45 7.03 -8.64
C GLY A 499 -10.79 5.97 -9.53
N ASN A 500 -10.57 4.76 -9.03
CA ASN A 500 -10.12 3.61 -9.86
C ASN A 500 -11.27 2.63 -10.16
N LEU A 501 -12.42 2.75 -9.48
CA LEU A 501 -13.59 1.89 -9.67
C LEU A 501 -14.55 2.43 -10.75
N TYR A 502 -14.37 3.68 -11.15
CA TYR A 502 -15.06 4.36 -12.25
C TYR A 502 -14.04 4.79 -13.29
#